data_AF-A0A2R6PFF2-F1
#
_entry.id   AF-A0A2R6PFF2-F1
#
_cell.length_a   1.000
_cell.length_b   1.000
_cell.length_c   1.000
_cell.angle_alpha   90.00
_cell.angle_beta   90.00
_cell.angle_gamma   90.00
#
_symmetry.space_group_name_H-M   'P 1'
#
loop_
_entity.id
_entity.type
_entity.pdbx_description
1 polymer ?
#
loop_
_entity_poly.entity_id
_entity_poly.type
_entity_poly.pdbx_seq_one_letter_code
_entity_poly.pdbx_strand_id
1 'polypeptide(L)'
;MLFFLITCASFIFFYKSLPLKPLPQWACEMRLLSLWFWKEVSFLHISKLIKTSLSANFLKIPSKMSMKKKALSSKVENVEATGEICVLDLPDLILDSILERLPPDGLCKMASVCTAMRDRCTCDRLWERHMKRKWDRVIGPAAFTEWQLHIVSRKDSGFLERSQRRGLMRSLSRLWPLSLIVPNFENTGLRKSSLPVHSVMSCYLALETGKFWFPAQVYNRENGHVGFMLSCYDAELCYDSCTDTFQARYPPHGRRAVAVENGVTWDRLRAPPNDTTPHDLHISECLSELRPGDHIEIQWRRNKEFPYGWWYGVVGHLESCDGSDNYCRCHESDMVMLEFNQYTRGSRWRRTSVHRKDHREEGNEADGFYGGIRKLQSNDEISMWRQLWPAEVLE
;
A
#
# COMPACT_ATOMS: atom_id res chain seq x y z
N MET A 1 32.31 9.03 -27.24
CA MET A 1 33.32 9.62 -26.32
C MET A 1 33.52 11.11 -26.57
N LEU A 2 33.71 11.58 -27.81
CA LEU A 2 33.78 13.04 -28.11
C LEU A 2 32.51 13.83 -27.75
N PHE A 3 31.32 13.27 -27.99
CA PHE A 3 30.06 13.92 -27.61
C PHE A 3 29.87 14.09 -26.10
N PHE A 4 30.46 13.22 -25.28
CA PHE A 4 30.36 13.28 -23.82
C PHE A 4 31.28 14.38 -23.24
N LEU A 5 32.41 14.63 -23.90
CA LEU A 5 33.31 15.72 -23.54
C LEU A 5 32.72 17.10 -23.89
N ILE A 6 31.97 17.19 -25.01
CA ILE A 6 31.31 18.44 -25.44
C ILE A 6 30.13 18.80 -24.50
N THR A 7 29.38 17.81 -24.00
CA THR A 7 28.29 18.05 -23.03
C THR A 7 28.80 18.36 -21.62
N CYS A 8 29.93 17.79 -21.20
CA CYS A 8 30.53 18.12 -19.89
C CYS A 8 31.19 19.51 -19.88
N ALA A 9 31.81 19.95 -20.99
CA ALA A 9 32.42 21.27 -21.08
C ALA A 9 31.38 22.41 -21.05
N SER A 10 30.21 22.20 -21.64
CA SER A 10 29.11 23.19 -21.62
C SER A 10 28.50 23.38 -20.23
N PHE A 11 28.47 22.33 -19.39
CA PHE A 11 27.99 22.44 -18.00
C PHE A 11 28.91 23.27 -17.09
N ILE A 12 30.23 23.27 -17.35
CA ILE A 12 31.21 24.01 -16.54
C ILE A 12 31.14 25.52 -16.82
N PHE A 13 30.81 25.92 -18.06
CA PHE A 13 30.66 27.34 -18.41
C PHE A 13 29.33 27.95 -17.93
N PHE A 14 28.27 27.17 -17.77
CA PHE A 14 26.97 27.65 -17.29
C PHE A 14 26.90 27.85 -15.76
N TYR A 15 27.79 27.23 -14.98
CA TYR A 15 27.80 27.39 -13.52
C TYR A 15 28.35 28.76 -13.07
N LYS A 16 29.10 29.48 -13.93
CA LYS A 16 29.74 30.76 -13.58
C LYS A 16 28.92 32.01 -13.91
N SER A 17 27.75 31.89 -14.53
CA SER A 17 26.98 33.04 -15.05
C SER A 17 25.60 33.26 -14.42
N LEU A 18 25.26 32.53 -13.35
CA LEU A 18 24.01 32.73 -12.61
C LEU A 18 24.28 33.41 -11.26
N PRO A 19 23.71 34.59 -10.96
CA PRO A 19 23.78 35.19 -9.63
C PRO A 19 22.78 34.45 -8.73
N LEU A 20 23.18 33.29 -8.22
CA LEU A 20 22.42 32.56 -7.20
C LEU A 20 22.58 33.29 -5.87
N LYS A 21 21.46 33.81 -5.34
CA LYS A 21 21.34 34.31 -3.97
C LYS A 21 21.87 33.24 -2.98
N PRO A 22 22.53 33.63 -1.86
CA PRO A 22 23.05 32.66 -0.91
C PRO A 22 21.92 31.83 -0.30
N LEU A 23 22.08 30.51 -0.30
CA LEU A 23 21.18 29.58 0.38
C LEU A 23 21.20 29.79 1.90
N PRO A 24 20.07 29.54 2.60
CA PRO A 24 19.94 29.74 4.03
C PRO A 24 20.87 28.83 4.87
N GLN A 25 21.23 29.34 6.05
CA GLN A 25 22.36 28.92 6.90
C GLN A 25 22.29 27.48 7.46
N TRP A 26 21.14 26.80 7.34
CA TRP A 26 20.98 25.40 7.78
C TRP A 26 21.55 24.37 6.78
N ALA A 27 21.84 24.77 5.53
CA ALA A 27 22.44 23.87 4.53
C ALA A 27 23.96 23.64 4.71
N CYS A 28 24.63 24.39 5.62
CA CYS A 28 26.06 24.23 5.90
C CYS A 28 26.37 23.15 6.96
N GLU A 29 25.42 22.77 7.81
CA GLU A 29 25.70 21.81 8.90
C GLU A 29 25.78 20.35 8.43
N MET A 30 25.13 20.00 7.31
CA MET A 30 25.19 18.63 6.77
C MET A 30 26.50 18.28 6.05
N ARG A 31 27.38 19.27 5.79
CA ARG A 31 28.65 19.05 5.09
C ARG A 31 29.86 18.83 6.01
N LEU A 32 29.70 19.04 7.31
CA LEU A 32 30.77 18.85 8.31
C LEU A 32 30.63 17.54 9.11
N LEU A 33 29.44 16.93 9.16
CA LEU A 33 29.21 15.64 9.81
C LEU A 33 29.73 14.43 9.00
N SER A 34 29.93 14.57 7.69
CA SER A 34 30.48 13.51 6.83
C SER A 34 32.01 13.41 6.84
N LEU A 35 32.71 14.44 7.35
CA LEU A 35 34.18 14.49 7.40
C LEU A 35 34.77 14.14 8.77
N TRP A 36 33.95 14.08 9.82
CA TRP A 36 34.38 13.66 11.17
C TRP A 36 34.23 12.16 11.47
N PHE A 37 33.45 11.42 10.67
CA PHE A 37 33.25 9.98 10.85
C PHE A 37 34.36 9.09 10.25
N TRP A 38 35.38 9.66 9.61
CA TRP A 38 36.48 8.91 8.99
C TRP A 38 37.80 8.91 9.76
N LYS A 39 37.84 9.46 10.99
CA LYS A 39 39.08 9.52 11.78
C LYS A 39 39.15 8.60 13.00
N GLU A 40 38.11 7.83 13.33
CA GLU A 40 38.11 6.99 14.55
C GLU A 40 37.83 5.49 14.40
N VAL A 41 37.80 4.92 13.19
CA VAL A 41 37.71 3.45 13.05
C VAL A 41 38.94 2.87 12.37
N SER A 42 40.00 2.71 13.17
CA SER A 42 41.23 2.03 12.79
C SER A 42 40.98 0.52 12.61
N PHE A 43 40.66 0.08 11.40
CA PHE A 43 40.44 -1.34 11.03
C PHE A 43 41.70 -2.23 11.01
N LEU A 44 42.81 -1.82 11.64
CA LEU A 44 44.10 -2.54 11.56
C LEU A 44 44.39 -3.51 12.71
N HIS A 45 43.50 -3.67 13.70
CA HIS A 45 43.72 -4.59 14.83
C HIS A 45 42.95 -5.92 14.78
N ILE A 46 41.95 -6.08 13.90
CA ILE A 46 41.12 -7.30 13.85
C ILE A 46 41.71 -8.37 12.89
N SER A 47 42.54 -7.97 11.93
CA SER A 47 43.13 -8.89 10.94
C SER A 47 44.19 -9.84 11.52
N LYS A 48 44.66 -9.60 12.75
CA LYS A 48 45.66 -10.45 13.42
C LYS A 48 45.05 -11.57 14.27
N LEU A 49 43.74 -11.53 14.56
CA LEU A 49 43.07 -12.53 15.41
C LEU A 49 42.46 -13.71 14.63
N ILE A 50 42.21 -13.54 13.32
CA ILE A 50 41.57 -14.57 12.48
C ILE A 50 42.60 -15.56 11.88
N LYS A 51 43.89 -15.26 11.99
CA LYS A 51 44.97 -16.08 11.40
C LYS A 51 45.46 -17.26 12.25
N THR A 52 44.90 -17.50 13.44
CA THR A 52 45.40 -18.54 14.37
C THR A 52 44.39 -19.64 14.74
N SER A 53 43.20 -19.74 14.14
CA SER A 53 42.26 -20.83 14.45
C SER A 53 41.91 -21.78 13.28
N LEU A 54 42.48 -21.59 12.09
CA LEU A 54 42.20 -22.43 10.90
C LEU A 54 43.32 -23.43 10.58
N SER A 55 43.89 -24.05 11.61
CA SER A 55 44.80 -25.20 11.44
C SER A 55 44.42 -26.34 12.38
N ALA A 56 43.43 -27.14 11.99
CA ALA A 56 43.28 -28.50 12.50
C ALA A 56 42.36 -29.35 11.61
N ASN A 57 42.98 -30.36 10.99
CA ASN A 57 42.44 -31.69 10.68
C ASN A 57 41.41 -31.86 9.54
N PHE A 58 41.97 -32.07 8.34
CA PHE A 58 41.34 -32.83 7.26
C PHE A 58 41.23 -34.33 7.66
N LEU A 59 40.00 -34.83 7.84
CA LEU A 59 39.71 -36.26 7.81
C LEU A 59 39.06 -36.62 6.46
N LYS A 60 39.76 -37.46 5.70
CA LYS A 60 39.30 -38.08 4.46
C LYS A 60 38.19 -39.10 4.77
N ILE A 61 37.03 -38.97 4.14
CA ILE A 61 35.99 -40.01 4.13
C ILE A 61 35.79 -40.47 2.68
N PRO A 62 36.00 -41.75 2.33
CA PRO A 62 35.62 -42.27 1.03
C PRO A 62 34.17 -42.78 1.08
N SER A 63 33.37 -42.52 0.04
CA SER A 63 32.08 -43.20 -0.12
C SER A 63 31.85 -43.57 -1.59
N LYS A 64 32.27 -44.79 -1.93
CA LYS A 64 31.58 -45.65 -2.89
C LYS A 64 30.93 -46.75 -2.07
N MET A 65 29.60 -46.85 -2.05
CA MET A 65 28.93 -48.16 -1.90
C MET A 65 27.58 -48.19 -2.61
N SER A 66 27.37 -49.35 -3.23
CA SER A 66 26.28 -49.77 -4.09
C SER A 66 25.02 -50.11 -3.28
N MET A 67 23.85 -49.78 -3.81
CA MET A 67 22.57 -50.20 -3.26
C MET A 67 22.39 -51.71 -3.43
N LYS A 68 22.43 -52.46 -2.33
CA LYS A 68 21.84 -53.81 -2.25
C LYS A 68 20.64 -53.77 -1.31
N LYS A 69 19.46 -53.99 -1.88
CA LYS A 69 18.23 -54.34 -1.14
C LYS A 69 18.47 -55.62 -0.33
N LYS A 70 18.15 -55.60 0.95
CA LYS A 70 17.85 -56.80 1.72
C LYS A 70 16.65 -56.53 2.62
N ALA A 71 15.67 -57.41 2.51
CA ALA A 71 14.47 -57.44 3.33
C ALA A 71 14.71 -58.28 4.60
N LEU A 72 13.84 -58.01 5.57
CA LEU A 72 13.31 -58.89 6.61
C LEU A 72 13.87 -58.78 8.04
N SER A 73 12.89 -58.57 8.95
CA SER A 73 12.75 -59.06 10.32
C SER A 73 12.85 -58.01 11.43
N SER A 74 11.68 -57.70 11.98
CA SER A 74 11.46 -56.96 13.21
C SER A 74 11.96 -57.76 14.40
N LYS A 75 13.01 -57.28 15.07
CA LYS A 75 13.30 -57.63 16.45
C LYS A 75 13.07 -56.37 17.28
N VAL A 76 12.02 -56.43 18.09
CA VAL A 76 11.65 -55.42 19.07
C VAL A 76 12.78 -55.34 20.08
N GLU A 77 13.52 -54.23 20.04
CA GLU A 77 14.38 -53.80 21.13
C GLU A 77 13.68 -52.59 21.76
N ASN A 78 13.12 -52.81 22.96
CA ASN A 78 12.61 -51.77 23.83
C ASN A 78 13.80 -50.88 24.22
N VAL A 79 14.01 -49.82 23.45
CA VAL A 79 14.71 -48.65 23.93
C VAL A 79 13.63 -47.69 24.38
N GLU A 80 13.53 -47.46 25.70
CA GLU A 80 12.85 -46.30 26.25
C GLU A 80 13.53 -45.07 25.65
N ALA A 81 13.02 -44.63 24.51
CA ALA A 81 13.32 -43.32 23.99
C ALA A 81 12.73 -42.35 25.02
N THR A 82 13.59 -41.68 25.78
CA THR A 82 13.31 -40.34 26.30
C THR A 82 13.00 -39.48 25.08
N GLY A 83 11.77 -39.59 24.59
CA GLY A 83 11.31 -38.93 23.39
C GLY A 83 11.26 -37.46 23.69
N GLU A 84 12.27 -36.73 23.23
CA GLU A 84 12.18 -35.28 23.13
C GLU A 84 10.95 -34.97 22.29
N ILE A 85 9.86 -34.53 22.94
CA ILE A 85 8.61 -34.18 22.28
C ILE A 85 8.93 -33.01 21.35
N CYS A 86 8.89 -33.25 20.05
CA CYS A 86 9.06 -32.19 19.07
C CYS A 86 7.79 -31.35 19.00
N VAL A 87 7.91 -30.06 18.72
CA VAL A 87 6.74 -29.18 18.48
C VAL A 87 5.89 -29.70 17.31
N LEU A 88 6.50 -30.41 16.36
CA LEU A 88 5.81 -31.07 15.25
C LEU A 88 5.00 -32.30 15.67
N ASP A 89 5.24 -32.83 16.87
CA ASP A 89 4.50 -33.97 17.43
C ASP A 89 3.20 -33.53 18.13
N LEU A 90 2.95 -32.22 18.22
CA LEU A 90 1.69 -31.68 18.71
C LEU A 90 0.55 -32.02 17.73
N PRO A 91 -0.67 -32.25 18.24
CA PRO A 91 -1.86 -32.37 17.40
C PRO A 91 -2.03 -31.16 16.48
N ASP A 92 -2.43 -31.41 15.23
CA ASP A 92 -2.53 -30.39 14.18
C ASP A 92 -3.31 -29.14 14.60
N LEU A 93 -4.44 -29.31 15.29
CA LEU A 93 -5.28 -28.21 15.77
C LEU A 93 -4.57 -27.33 16.81
N ILE A 94 -3.74 -27.92 17.67
CA ILE A 94 -2.98 -27.18 18.69
C ILE A 94 -1.87 -26.40 18.00
N LEU A 95 -1.14 -27.05 17.08
CA LEU A 95 -0.07 -26.39 16.35
C LEU A 95 -0.60 -25.22 15.51
N ASP A 96 -1.69 -25.42 14.78
CA ASP A 96 -2.35 -24.37 14.01
C ASP A 96 -2.82 -23.22 14.91
N SER A 97 -3.37 -23.52 16.08
CA SER A 97 -3.79 -22.50 17.07
C SER A 97 -2.62 -21.67 17.59
N ILE A 98 -1.43 -22.27 17.74
CA ILE A 98 -0.20 -21.55 18.11
C ILE A 98 0.23 -20.64 16.96
N LEU A 99 0.28 -21.17 15.74
CA LEU A 99 0.70 -20.41 14.55
C LEU A 99 -0.25 -19.23 14.29
N GLU A 100 -1.56 -19.39 14.47
CA GLU A 100 -2.57 -18.33 14.33
C GLU A 100 -2.42 -17.15 15.29
N ARG A 101 -1.64 -17.33 16.36
CA ARG A 101 -1.35 -16.27 17.34
C ARG A 101 -0.05 -15.53 17.06
N LEU A 102 0.79 -16.04 16.15
CA LEU A 102 2.05 -15.39 15.82
C LEU A 102 1.81 -14.13 14.98
N PRO A 103 2.61 -13.08 15.17
CA PRO A 103 2.64 -11.96 14.23
C PRO A 103 3.23 -12.40 12.88
N PRO A 104 3.05 -11.60 11.80
CA PRO A 104 3.56 -11.92 10.47
C PRO A 104 5.07 -12.22 10.43
N ASP A 105 5.89 -11.48 11.19
CA ASP A 105 7.34 -11.73 11.26
C ASP A 105 7.65 -13.05 11.98
N GLY A 106 6.86 -13.41 12.99
CA GLY A 106 6.90 -14.70 13.67
C GLY A 106 6.58 -15.86 12.73
N LEU A 107 5.53 -15.72 11.91
CA LEU A 107 5.19 -16.70 10.86
C LEU A 107 6.33 -16.87 9.84
N CYS A 108 6.93 -15.75 9.38
CA CYS A 108 8.08 -15.81 8.48
C CYS A 108 9.29 -16.50 9.10
N LYS A 109 9.58 -16.25 10.39
CA LYS A 109 10.66 -16.92 11.12
C LYS A 109 10.38 -18.41 11.27
N MET A 110 9.17 -18.80 11.66
CA MET A 110 8.78 -20.21 11.80
C MET A 110 8.83 -20.96 10.46
N ALA A 111 8.47 -20.30 9.36
CA ALA A 111 8.56 -20.87 8.00
C ALA A 111 10.01 -21.21 7.58
N SER A 112 11.01 -20.66 8.26
CA SER A 112 12.44 -20.92 7.99
C SER A 112 13.01 -22.15 8.71
N VAL A 113 12.31 -22.65 9.75
CA VAL A 113 12.83 -23.69 10.66
C VAL A 113 12.92 -25.06 9.96
N CYS A 114 11.85 -25.49 9.29
CA CYS A 114 11.81 -26.76 8.56
C CYS A 114 10.76 -26.72 7.43
N THR A 115 10.71 -27.74 6.58
CA THR A 115 9.74 -27.82 5.47
C THR A 115 8.30 -27.91 5.95
N ALA A 116 8.03 -28.73 6.99
CA ALA A 116 6.70 -28.87 7.54
C ALA A 116 6.15 -27.55 8.13
N MET A 117 7.00 -26.80 8.85
CA MET A 117 6.62 -25.47 9.36
C MET A 117 6.46 -24.46 8.24
N ARG A 118 7.28 -24.53 7.18
CA ARG A 118 7.13 -23.67 6.00
C ARG A 118 5.75 -23.81 5.39
N ASP A 119 5.34 -25.03 5.08
CA ASP A 119 4.07 -25.28 4.39
C ASP A 119 2.90 -24.75 5.23
N ARG A 120 2.90 -25.00 6.55
CA ARG A 120 1.89 -24.48 7.47
C ARG A 120 1.91 -22.95 7.61
N CYS A 121 3.09 -22.36 7.84
CA CYS A 121 3.22 -20.91 8.03
C CYS A 121 2.95 -20.11 6.76
N THR A 122 3.01 -20.73 5.58
CA THR A 122 2.64 -20.11 4.29
C THR A 122 1.17 -20.31 3.92
N CYS A 123 0.39 -21.01 4.74
CA CYS A 123 -1.03 -21.27 4.48
C CYS A 123 -1.87 -19.99 4.53
N ASP A 124 -2.67 -19.76 3.49
CA ASP A 124 -3.46 -18.54 3.35
C ASP A 124 -4.42 -18.29 4.52
N ARG A 125 -4.97 -19.33 5.15
CA ARG A 125 -5.86 -19.19 6.32
C ARG A 125 -5.24 -18.35 7.44
N LEU A 126 -3.93 -18.52 7.70
CA LEU A 126 -3.23 -17.75 8.73
C LEU A 126 -3.12 -16.27 8.32
N TRP A 127 -2.83 -16.02 7.05
CA TRP A 127 -2.60 -14.69 6.51
C TRP A 127 -3.88 -13.91 6.23
N GLU A 128 -4.99 -14.57 5.90
CA GLU A 128 -6.32 -13.96 5.75
C GLU A 128 -6.72 -13.19 6.99
N ARG A 129 -6.43 -13.74 8.18
CA ARG A 129 -6.71 -13.06 9.44
C ARG A 129 -5.86 -11.80 9.61
N HIS A 130 -4.57 -11.85 9.27
CA HIS A 130 -3.70 -10.69 9.33
C HIS A 130 -4.09 -9.62 8.31
N MET A 131 -4.43 -10.05 7.09
CA MET A 131 -4.95 -9.20 6.03
C MET A 131 -6.22 -8.48 6.48
N LYS A 132 -7.21 -9.23 6.99
CA LYS A 132 -8.46 -8.66 7.50
C LYS A 132 -8.28 -7.71 8.69
N ARG A 133 -7.28 -7.96 9.54
CA ARG A 133 -7.05 -7.10 10.72
C ARG A 133 -6.43 -5.76 10.38
N LYS A 134 -5.48 -5.75 9.43
CA LYS A 134 -4.69 -4.56 9.11
C LYS A 134 -5.19 -3.83 7.87
N TRP A 135 -5.58 -4.58 6.83
CA TRP A 135 -5.76 -4.06 5.48
C TRP A 135 -7.22 -4.00 5.01
N ASP A 136 -8.15 -4.63 5.71
CA ASP A 136 -9.57 -4.75 5.32
C ASP A 136 -10.25 -3.42 5.02
N ARG A 137 -9.91 -2.37 5.77
CA ARG A 137 -10.49 -1.04 5.60
C ARG A 137 -10.04 -0.34 4.32
N VAL A 138 -8.88 -0.71 3.76
CA VAL A 138 -8.21 0.05 2.69
C VAL A 138 -8.10 -0.77 1.40
N ILE A 139 -7.92 -2.09 1.50
CA ILE A 139 -7.73 -2.97 0.35
C ILE A 139 -9.09 -3.50 -0.11
N GLY A 140 -9.54 -3.00 -1.25
CA GLY A 140 -10.71 -3.52 -1.98
C GLY A 140 -10.35 -4.47 -3.14
N PRO A 141 -11.36 -4.96 -3.88
CA PRO A 141 -11.18 -5.80 -5.06
C PRO A 141 -10.25 -5.19 -6.13
N ALA A 142 -10.38 -3.88 -6.38
CA ALA A 142 -9.51 -3.15 -7.30
C ALA A 142 -8.03 -3.21 -6.89
N ALA A 143 -7.72 -3.04 -5.59
CA ALA A 143 -6.35 -3.11 -5.08
C ALA A 143 -5.76 -4.52 -5.20
N PHE A 144 -6.58 -5.55 -4.97
CA PHE A 144 -6.15 -6.93 -5.16
C PHE A 144 -5.88 -7.25 -6.63
N THR A 145 -6.71 -6.74 -7.54
CA THR A 145 -6.52 -6.89 -8.99
C THR A 145 -5.23 -6.19 -9.46
N GLU A 146 -4.97 -4.98 -8.98
CA GLU A 146 -3.75 -4.23 -9.29
C GLU A 146 -2.49 -4.98 -8.81
N TRP A 147 -2.54 -5.56 -7.61
CA TRP A 147 -1.46 -6.39 -7.11
C TRP A 147 -1.19 -7.61 -8.01
N GLN A 148 -2.24 -8.29 -8.49
CA GLN A 148 -2.11 -9.41 -9.43
C GLN A 148 -1.46 -8.98 -10.74
N LEU A 149 -1.86 -7.84 -11.30
CA LEU A 149 -1.27 -7.28 -12.52
C LEU A 149 0.20 -6.91 -12.33
N HIS A 150 0.53 -6.25 -11.22
CA HIS A 150 1.90 -5.89 -10.86
C HIS A 150 2.82 -7.12 -10.79
N ILE A 151 2.31 -8.22 -10.25
CA ILE A 151 3.04 -9.49 -10.19
C ILE A 151 3.30 -10.10 -11.58
N VAL A 152 2.31 -10.06 -12.48
CA VAL A 152 2.46 -10.57 -13.85
C VAL A 152 3.52 -9.76 -14.59
N SER A 153 3.41 -8.42 -14.55
CA SER A 153 4.37 -7.51 -15.18
C SER A 153 5.82 -7.74 -14.70
N ARG A 154 6.00 -8.04 -13.41
CA ARG A 154 7.32 -8.33 -12.84
C ARG A 154 7.92 -9.65 -13.32
N LYS A 155 7.10 -10.65 -13.66
CA LYS A 155 7.60 -11.92 -14.24
C LYS A 155 8.13 -11.71 -15.65
N ASP A 156 7.45 -10.89 -16.43
CA ASP A 156 7.80 -10.63 -17.83
C ASP A 156 9.07 -9.77 -17.93
N SER A 157 9.21 -8.76 -17.07
CA SER A 157 10.44 -7.95 -16.97
C SER A 157 11.63 -8.75 -16.45
N GLY A 158 11.42 -9.64 -15.48
CA GLY A 158 12.46 -10.56 -14.97
C GLY A 158 12.97 -11.57 -16.01
N PHE A 159 12.16 -11.88 -17.04
CA PHE A 159 12.58 -12.69 -18.19
C PHE A 159 13.44 -11.89 -19.18
N LEU A 160 13.04 -10.65 -19.47
CA LEU A 160 13.76 -9.71 -20.34
C LEU A 160 15.09 -9.22 -19.75
N GLU A 161 15.15 -8.86 -18.47
CA GLU A 161 16.40 -8.46 -17.81
C GLU A 161 17.39 -9.62 -17.73
N ARG A 162 16.92 -10.86 -17.55
CA ARG A 162 17.79 -12.04 -17.45
C ARG A 162 18.44 -12.43 -18.78
N SER A 163 17.79 -12.13 -19.91
CA SER A 163 18.35 -12.36 -21.24
C SER A 163 19.41 -11.29 -21.58
N GLN A 164 19.16 -10.02 -21.25
CA GLN A 164 20.10 -8.92 -21.48
C GLN A 164 21.31 -8.98 -20.55
N ARG A 165 21.14 -9.31 -19.25
CA ARG A 165 22.27 -9.51 -18.33
C ARG A 165 23.14 -10.72 -18.71
N ARG A 166 22.57 -11.83 -19.19
CA ARG A 166 23.37 -12.99 -19.66
C ARG A 166 24.17 -12.68 -20.93
N GLY A 167 23.66 -11.83 -21.81
CA GLY A 167 24.37 -11.41 -23.02
C GLY A 167 25.58 -10.52 -22.72
N LEU A 168 25.43 -9.54 -21.82
CA LEU A 168 26.48 -8.56 -21.50
C LEU A 168 27.54 -9.11 -20.52
N MET A 169 27.18 -10.02 -19.61
CA MET A 169 28.13 -10.58 -18.64
C MET A 169 29.09 -11.61 -19.27
N ARG A 170 28.78 -12.13 -20.47
CA ARG A 170 29.60 -13.13 -21.18
C ARG A 170 30.73 -12.50 -22.01
N SER A 171 30.66 -11.21 -22.30
CA SER A 171 31.67 -10.47 -23.07
C SER A 171 32.73 -9.79 -22.20
N LEU A 172 32.43 -9.50 -20.93
CA LEU A 172 33.37 -8.85 -20.00
C LEU A 172 34.17 -9.83 -19.11
N SER A 173 33.84 -11.13 -19.14
CA SER A 173 34.47 -12.14 -18.28
C SER A 173 35.78 -12.73 -18.83
N ARG A 174 36.37 -12.17 -19.90
CA ARG A 174 37.59 -12.71 -20.55
C ARG A 174 38.87 -11.90 -20.33
N LEU A 175 38.85 -10.80 -19.57
CA LEU A 175 39.99 -9.86 -19.51
C LEU A 175 40.49 -9.46 -18.12
N TRP A 176 40.20 -10.20 -17.03
CA TRP A 176 40.91 -9.91 -15.76
C TRP A 176 41.08 -11.12 -14.82
N PRO A 177 42.31 -11.43 -14.36
CA PRO A 177 42.58 -12.54 -13.44
C PRO A 177 42.83 -12.06 -11.99
N LEU A 178 41.88 -11.35 -11.38
CA LEU A 178 41.92 -11.05 -9.94
C LEU A 178 40.51 -11.19 -9.35
N SER A 179 40.17 -12.41 -8.96
CA SER A 179 39.01 -12.71 -8.11
C SER A 179 39.28 -12.23 -6.68
N LEU A 180 39.09 -10.94 -6.44
CA LEU A 180 39.02 -10.40 -5.08
C LEU A 180 37.63 -10.69 -4.51
N ILE A 181 37.65 -11.20 -3.28
CA ILE A 181 36.51 -11.55 -2.43
C ILE A 181 35.52 -10.38 -2.43
N VAL A 182 34.41 -10.56 -3.15
CA VAL A 182 33.20 -9.77 -2.94
C VAL A 182 32.65 -10.22 -1.59
N PRO A 183 32.41 -9.32 -0.62
CA PRO A 183 31.64 -9.69 0.55
C PRO A 183 30.25 -10.03 0.03
N ASN A 184 29.92 -11.32 0.11
CA ASN A 184 28.58 -11.82 -0.08
C ASN A 184 27.72 -11.16 1.02
N PHE A 185 27.18 -9.97 0.75
CA PHE A 185 25.86 -9.66 1.27
C PHE A 185 24.94 -10.64 0.54
N GLU A 186 24.85 -11.85 1.12
CA GLU A 186 23.78 -12.78 0.85
C GLU A 186 22.50 -12.04 1.24
N ASN A 187 22.00 -11.26 0.28
CA ASN A 187 20.59 -11.23 -0.03
C ASN A 187 20.11 -12.66 0.16
N THR A 188 19.36 -12.87 1.23
CA THR A 188 18.83 -14.17 1.62
C THR A 188 17.94 -14.60 0.47
N GLY A 189 18.57 -15.25 -0.51
CA GLY A 189 17.95 -15.83 -1.66
C GLY A 189 17.13 -16.95 -1.08
N LEU A 190 15.88 -16.64 -0.74
CA LEU A 190 14.80 -17.59 -0.72
C LEU A 190 14.98 -18.43 -1.98
N ARG A 191 15.58 -19.61 -1.76
CA ARG A 191 15.57 -20.76 -2.64
C ARG A 191 14.18 -20.73 -3.26
N LYS A 192 14.08 -20.70 -4.59
CA LYS A 192 12.82 -20.71 -5.35
C LYS A 192 11.95 -21.89 -4.91
N SER A 193 11.28 -21.78 -3.77
CA SER A 193 10.00 -22.39 -3.53
C SER A 193 9.05 -21.55 -4.36
N SER A 194 8.40 -22.19 -5.32
CA SER A 194 7.23 -21.66 -6.00
C SER A 194 6.15 -21.40 -4.96
N LEU A 195 6.27 -20.32 -4.18
CA LEU A 195 5.14 -19.79 -3.44
C LEU A 195 4.06 -19.54 -4.50
N PRO A 196 2.81 -19.98 -4.27
CA PRO A 196 1.72 -19.68 -5.17
C PRO A 196 1.70 -18.17 -5.32
N VAL A 197 1.90 -17.71 -6.55
CA VAL A 197 2.09 -16.29 -6.86
C VAL A 197 0.80 -15.46 -6.63
N HIS A 198 -0.24 -16.11 -6.11
CA HIS A 198 -1.55 -15.57 -5.82
C HIS A 198 -1.97 -15.82 -4.35
N SER A 199 -1.01 -16.11 -3.45
CA SER A 199 -1.30 -16.35 -2.04
C SER A 199 -1.56 -15.05 -1.28
N VAL A 200 -2.44 -15.09 -0.27
CA VAL A 200 -2.74 -13.96 0.62
C VAL A 200 -1.48 -13.50 1.35
N MET A 201 -0.62 -14.45 1.75
CA MET A 201 0.70 -14.14 2.32
C MET A 201 1.51 -13.23 1.40
N SER A 202 1.60 -13.57 0.10
CA SER A 202 2.39 -12.81 -0.85
C SER A 202 1.84 -11.40 -1.08
N CYS A 203 0.51 -11.24 -1.02
CA CYS A 203 -0.14 -9.92 -1.08
C CYS A 203 0.19 -9.08 0.15
N TYR A 204 0.02 -9.67 1.34
CA TYR A 204 0.34 -9.03 2.61
C TYR A 204 1.79 -8.54 2.64
N LEU A 205 2.75 -9.41 2.30
CA LEU A 205 4.17 -9.04 2.28
C LEU A 205 4.48 -7.98 1.22
N ALA A 206 3.80 -7.99 0.07
CA ALA A 206 3.98 -6.95 -0.94
C ALA A 206 3.54 -5.59 -0.40
N LEU A 207 2.40 -5.53 0.31
CA LEU A 207 1.88 -4.32 0.92
C LEU A 207 2.83 -3.77 1.98
N GLU A 208 3.29 -4.62 2.91
CA GLU A 208 4.24 -4.23 3.97
C GLU A 208 5.56 -3.68 3.43
N THR A 209 5.97 -4.09 2.22
CA THR A 209 7.22 -3.61 1.63
C THR A 209 7.12 -2.24 0.98
N GLY A 210 5.91 -1.71 0.74
CA GLY A 210 5.74 -0.42 0.07
C GLY A 210 6.27 -0.39 -1.37
N LYS A 211 6.31 -1.54 -2.04
CA LYS A 211 6.95 -1.67 -3.36
C LYS A 211 6.00 -1.50 -4.54
N PHE A 212 4.71 -1.38 -4.30
CA PHE A 212 3.71 -1.17 -5.34
C PHE A 212 2.66 -0.16 -4.89
N TRP A 213 2.06 0.47 -5.88
CA TRP A 213 0.97 1.42 -5.71
C TRP A 213 -0.34 0.69 -5.90
N PHE A 214 -1.36 1.01 -5.11
CA PHE A 214 -2.67 0.39 -5.22
C PHE A 214 -3.81 1.42 -5.06
N PRO A 215 -4.94 1.23 -5.73
CA PRO A 215 -6.08 2.14 -5.64
C PRO A 215 -6.75 2.08 -4.26
N ALA A 216 -7.02 3.24 -3.69
CA ALA A 216 -7.88 3.44 -2.53
C ALA A 216 -8.47 4.85 -2.55
N GLN A 217 -9.19 5.23 -1.51
CA GLN A 217 -9.69 6.59 -1.35
C GLN A 217 -9.13 7.27 -0.10
N VAL A 218 -8.90 8.59 -0.22
CA VAL A 218 -8.38 9.46 0.82
C VAL A 218 -9.43 10.50 1.20
N TYR A 219 -9.81 10.51 2.46
CA TYR A 219 -10.65 11.56 3.05
C TYR A 219 -9.88 12.86 3.26
N ASN A 220 -10.58 13.98 3.09
CA ASN A 220 -10.11 15.34 3.35
C ASN A 220 -8.72 15.58 2.74
N ARG A 221 -8.60 15.39 1.42
CA ARG A 221 -7.36 15.66 0.67
C ARG A 221 -6.75 17.00 1.11
N GLU A 222 -5.42 17.06 1.18
CA GLU A 222 -4.68 18.25 1.63
C GLU A 222 -5.07 18.67 3.06
N ASN A 223 -5.32 17.68 3.93
CA ASN A 223 -5.59 17.83 5.36
C ASN A 223 -6.76 18.79 5.68
N GLY A 224 -7.85 18.70 4.91
CA GLY A 224 -9.08 19.41 5.24
C GLY A 224 -9.01 20.92 5.00
N HIS A 225 -8.28 21.37 3.98
CA HIS A 225 -8.50 22.71 3.43
C HIS A 225 -10.00 22.92 3.18
N VAL A 226 -10.50 24.13 3.50
CA VAL A 226 -11.92 24.52 3.52
C VAL A 226 -12.72 24.01 2.31
N GLY A 227 -12.15 24.05 1.11
CA GLY A 227 -12.81 23.58 -0.12
C GLY A 227 -12.94 22.06 -0.27
N PHE A 228 -12.25 21.27 0.54
CA PHE A 228 -12.14 19.81 0.47
C PHE A 228 -12.57 19.11 1.76
N MET A 229 -13.19 19.83 2.70
CA MET A 229 -13.68 19.20 3.92
C MET A 229 -14.89 18.32 3.64
N LEU A 230 -14.97 17.21 4.39
CA LEU A 230 -15.98 16.18 4.21
C LEU A 230 -16.03 15.68 2.76
N SER A 231 -14.86 15.60 2.14
CA SER A 231 -14.67 15.04 0.80
C SER A 231 -13.80 13.79 0.82
N CYS A 232 -13.92 12.95 -0.20
CA CYS A 232 -13.13 11.74 -0.38
C CYS A 232 -12.73 11.58 -1.85
N TYR A 233 -11.47 11.26 -2.13
CA TYR A 233 -10.92 11.19 -3.48
C TYR A 233 -10.22 9.88 -3.75
N ASP A 234 -10.35 9.38 -4.98
CA ASP A 234 -9.54 8.28 -5.47
C ASP A 234 -8.06 8.67 -5.57
N ALA A 235 -7.20 7.79 -5.07
CA ALA A 235 -5.76 7.94 -5.12
C ALA A 235 -5.09 6.57 -5.24
N GLU A 236 -3.89 6.57 -5.81
CA GLU A 236 -2.98 5.44 -5.67
C GLU A 236 -2.20 5.61 -4.37
N LEU A 237 -2.18 4.59 -3.52
CA LEU A 237 -1.47 4.58 -2.26
C LEU A 237 -0.23 3.70 -2.31
N CYS A 238 0.80 4.14 -1.60
CA CYS A 238 2.00 3.37 -1.30
C CYS A 238 2.29 3.44 0.19
N TYR A 239 2.37 2.28 0.85
CA TYR A 239 2.59 2.18 2.29
C TYR A 239 4.07 2.31 2.65
N ASP A 240 4.37 3.05 3.72
CA ASP A 240 5.70 3.14 4.32
C ASP A 240 5.67 2.52 5.73
N SER A 241 6.26 1.33 5.86
CA SER A 241 6.35 0.62 7.13
C SER A 241 7.28 1.26 8.16
N CYS A 242 8.16 2.18 7.77
CA CYS A 242 9.03 2.89 8.71
C CYS A 242 8.27 3.95 9.51
N THR A 243 7.29 4.61 8.87
CA THR A 243 6.50 5.69 9.46
C THR A 243 5.08 5.29 9.82
N ASP A 244 4.64 4.10 9.39
CA ASP A 244 3.25 3.63 9.48
C ASP A 244 2.26 4.60 8.82
N THR A 245 2.66 5.14 7.66
CA THR A 245 1.87 6.10 6.87
C THR A 245 1.88 5.75 5.39
N PHE A 246 1.16 6.53 4.60
CA PHE A 246 1.02 6.35 3.17
C PHE A 246 1.49 7.59 2.39
N GLN A 247 2.03 7.33 1.21
CA GLN A 247 2.07 8.31 0.13
C GLN A 247 0.83 8.12 -0.73
N ALA A 248 0.10 9.19 -1.00
CA ALA A 248 -1.05 9.20 -1.89
C ALA A 248 -0.72 9.97 -3.17
N ARG A 249 -0.95 9.35 -4.32
CA ARG A 249 -0.85 9.94 -5.66
C ARG A 249 -2.23 10.12 -6.23
N TYR A 250 -2.62 11.38 -6.42
CA TYR A 250 -3.90 11.69 -7.02
C TYR A 250 -3.78 11.69 -8.55
N PRO A 251 -4.81 11.25 -9.28
CA PRO A 251 -4.82 11.30 -10.75
C PRO A 251 -4.43 12.70 -11.27
N PRO A 252 -3.67 12.80 -12.37
CA PRO A 252 -3.37 14.10 -12.97
C PRO A 252 -4.63 14.77 -13.50
N HIS A 253 -4.66 16.09 -13.47
CA HIS A 253 -5.81 16.90 -13.90
C HIS A 253 -5.39 17.84 -15.02
N GLY A 254 -5.81 17.55 -16.25
CA GLY A 254 -5.42 18.32 -17.43
C GLY A 254 -3.90 18.45 -17.57
N ARG A 255 -3.36 19.68 -17.51
CA ARG A 255 -1.92 19.96 -17.58
C ARG A 255 -1.19 19.97 -16.23
N ARG A 256 -1.91 19.77 -15.11
CA ARG A 256 -1.30 19.81 -13.78
C ARG A 256 -0.53 18.52 -13.51
N ALA A 257 0.62 18.67 -12.86
CA ALA A 257 1.41 17.53 -12.40
C ALA A 257 0.61 16.67 -11.40
N VAL A 258 0.99 15.38 -11.31
CA VAL A 258 0.47 14.45 -10.30
C VAL A 258 0.69 15.05 -8.91
N ALA A 259 -0.40 15.25 -8.17
CA ALA A 259 -0.32 15.71 -6.79
C ALA A 259 0.06 14.53 -5.89
N VAL A 260 1.06 14.73 -5.03
CA VAL A 260 1.52 13.72 -4.07
C VAL A 260 1.34 14.27 -2.67
N GLU A 261 0.61 13.54 -1.84
CA GLU A 261 0.47 13.81 -0.41
C GLU A 261 1.24 12.75 0.36
N ASN A 262 2.11 13.18 1.28
CA ASN A 262 2.91 12.28 2.10
C ASN A 262 2.36 12.27 3.54
N GLY A 263 2.56 11.17 4.25
CA GLY A 263 2.16 11.05 5.65
C GLY A 263 0.65 10.90 5.83
N VAL A 264 -0.06 10.35 4.84
CA VAL A 264 -1.49 10.03 4.97
C VAL A 264 -1.64 8.90 5.98
N THR A 265 -2.51 9.09 6.97
CA THR A 265 -2.72 8.17 8.09
C THR A 265 -3.88 7.21 7.82
N TRP A 266 -3.90 6.07 8.51
CA TRP A 266 -4.90 5.02 8.35
C TRP A 266 -6.36 5.49 8.54
N ASP A 267 -6.60 6.44 9.43
CA ASP A 267 -7.93 6.99 9.73
C ASP A 267 -8.53 7.80 8.57
N ARG A 268 -7.69 8.26 7.64
CA ARG A 268 -8.11 9.00 6.45
C ARG A 268 -8.31 8.13 5.22
N LEU A 269 -8.19 6.81 5.34
CA LEU A 269 -8.26 5.90 4.22
C LEU A 269 -9.52 5.04 4.24
N ARG A 270 -10.03 4.74 3.06
CA ARG A 270 -10.98 3.67 2.84
C ARG A 270 -10.75 2.96 1.52
N ALA A 271 -11.24 1.74 1.40
CA ALA A 271 -11.43 1.10 0.11
C ALA A 271 -12.46 1.90 -0.72
N PRO A 272 -12.31 1.96 -2.06
CA PRO A 272 -13.32 2.57 -2.91
C PRO A 272 -14.65 1.81 -2.74
N PRO A 273 -15.80 2.52 -2.59
CA PRO A 273 -17.09 1.86 -2.38
C PRO A 273 -17.55 1.08 -3.61
N ASN A 274 -17.18 1.57 -4.80
CA ASN A 274 -17.54 0.99 -6.09
C ASN A 274 -16.29 0.88 -6.97
N ASP A 275 -16.27 -0.08 -7.89
CA ASP A 275 -15.20 -0.25 -8.88
C ASP A 275 -15.29 0.71 -10.09
N THR A 276 -16.10 1.78 -9.99
CA THR A 276 -16.26 2.78 -11.04
C THR A 276 -15.00 3.62 -11.19
N THR A 277 -14.66 4.02 -12.43
CA THR A 277 -13.50 4.88 -12.61
C THR A 277 -13.76 6.27 -12.02
N PRO A 278 -12.71 7.01 -11.61
CA PRO A 278 -12.88 8.34 -11.01
C PRO A 278 -13.59 9.36 -11.94
N HIS A 279 -13.68 9.09 -13.25
CA HIS A 279 -14.32 9.97 -14.23
C HIS A 279 -15.75 9.55 -14.57
N ASP A 280 -16.19 8.39 -14.10
CA ASP A 280 -17.52 7.87 -14.38
C ASP A 280 -18.52 8.40 -13.35
N LEU A 281 -19.66 8.84 -13.85
CA LEU A 281 -20.78 9.23 -13.01
C LEU A 281 -21.41 7.97 -12.40
N HIS A 282 -21.54 7.94 -11.08
CA HIS A 282 -22.22 6.90 -10.36
C HIS A 282 -23.72 6.91 -10.67
N ILE A 283 -24.29 5.73 -10.90
CA ILE A 283 -25.72 5.55 -11.18
C ILE A 283 -26.47 5.52 -9.84
N SER A 284 -27.26 6.56 -9.58
CA SER A 284 -27.97 6.77 -8.33
C SER A 284 -29.26 5.94 -8.24
N GLU A 285 -29.18 4.67 -7.82
CA GLU A 285 -30.36 3.80 -7.67
C GLU A 285 -31.20 4.12 -6.42
N CYS A 286 -30.60 4.81 -5.44
CA CYS A 286 -31.22 5.05 -4.13
C CYS A 286 -32.20 6.24 -4.06
N LEU A 287 -32.30 7.06 -5.11
CA LEU A 287 -33.01 8.35 -5.07
C LEU A 287 -34.50 8.22 -4.71
N SER A 288 -35.16 7.14 -5.11
CA SER A 288 -36.57 6.88 -4.79
C SER A 288 -36.80 6.58 -3.30
N GLU A 289 -35.78 6.09 -2.59
CA GLU A 289 -35.89 5.64 -1.20
C GLU A 289 -35.41 6.68 -0.19
N LEU A 290 -34.79 7.77 -0.65
CA LEU A 290 -34.24 8.82 0.22
C LEU A 290 -35.34 9.51 1.04
N ARG A 291 -35.11 9.59 2.35
CA ARG A 291 -35.95 10.25 3.35
C ARG A 291 -35.14 11.31 4.10
N PRO A 292 -35.78 12.38 4.59
CA PRO A 292 -35.10 13.34 5.48
C PRO A 292 -34.37 12.63 6.63
N GLY A 293 -33.14 13.06 6.90
CA GLY A 293 -32.23 12.45 7.87
C GLY A 293 -31.31 11.36 7.31
N ASP A 294 -31.57 10.84 6.11
CA ASP A 294 -30.67 9.87 5.47
C ASP A 294 -29.30 10.52 5.17
N HIS A 295 -28.23 9.77 5.40
CA HIS A 295 -26.87 10.18 5.09
C HIS A 295 -26.50 9.77 3.67
N ILE A 296 -25.83 10.66 2.93
CA ILE A 296 -25.50 10.45 1.52
C ILE A 296 -24.09 10.90 1.19
N GLU A 297 -23.56 10.37 0.10
CA GLU A 297 -22.43 10.94 -0.62
C GLU A 297 -22.87 11.35 -2.01
N ILE A 298 -22.41 12.52 -2.46
CA ILE A 298 -22.61 13.01 -3.81
C ILE A 298 -21.27 13.18 -4.54
N GLN A 299 -21.21 12.78 -5.79
CA GLN A 299 -20.10 13.07 -6.66
C GLN A 299 -20.11 14.54 -7.06
N TRP A 300 -18.96 15.21 -6.94
CA TRP A 300 -18.75 16.56 -7.45
C TRP A 300 -17.39 16.66 -8.15
N ARG A 301 -17.31 17.47 -9.21
CA ARG A 301 -16.07 17.84 -9.89
C ARG A 301 -16.10 19.29 -10.32
N ARG A 302 -14.93 19.93 -10.35
CA ARG A 302 -14.82 21.35 -10.74
C ARG A 302 -15.17 21.59 -12.21
N ASN A 303 -14.70 20.72 -13.10
CA ASN A 303 -15.02 20.74 -14.52
C ASN A 303 -14.83 19.33 -15.10
N LYS A 304 -15.13 19.16 -16.40
CA LYS A 304 -15.13 17.83 -17.05
C LYS A 304 -13.75 17.19 -17.23
N GLU A 305 -12.66 17.94 -17.03
CA GLU A 305 -11.29 17.41 -17.03
C GLU A 305 -10.88 16.83 -15.65
N PHE A 306 -11.67 17.12 -14.60
CA PHE A 306 -11.39 16.63 -13.26
C PHE A 306 -12.16 15.32 -13.00
N PRO A 307 -11.57 14.36 -12.27
CA PRO A 307 -12.31 13.25 -11.72
C PRO A 307 -13.29 13.76 -10.66
N TYR A 308 -14.31 12.97 -10.39
CA TYR A 308 -15.21 13.19 -9.27
C TYR A 308 -14.49 12.90 -7.95
N GLY A 309 -14.76 13.74 -6.95
CA GLY A 309 -14.66 13.36 -5.55
C GLY A 309 -16.04 13.12 -4.97
N TRP A 310 -16.10 12.55 -3.77
CA TRP A 310 -17.32 12.31 -3.03
C TRP A 310 -17.45 13.31 -1.89
N TRP A 311 -18.60 13.97 -1.76
CA TRP A 311 -18.92 14.88 -0.66
C TRP A 311 -20.02 14.30 0.20
N TYR A 312 -19.81 14.34 1.51
CA TYR A 312 -20.81 13.94 2.47
C TYR A 312 -21.91 14.99 2.62
N GLY A 313 -23.15 14.53 2.70
CA GLY A 313 -24.32 15.34 2.99
C GLY A 313 -25.40 14.55 3.73
N VAL A 314 -26.51 15.23 4.01
CA VAL A 314 -27.70 14.66 4.63
C VAL A 314 -28.91 15.07 3.80
N VAL A 315 -29.91 14.20 3.70
CA VAL A 315 -31.20 14.56 3.09
C VAL A 315 -31.95 15.49 4.05
N GLY A 316 -32.24 16.70 3.60
CA GLY A 316 -33.02 17.68 4.33
C GLY A 316 -34.52 17.58 4.08
N HIS A 317 -35.25 18.43 4.79
CA HIS A 317 -36.66 18.68 4.49
C HIS A 317 -36.80 19.68 3.33
N LEU A 318 -37.91 19.58 2.59
CA LEU A 318 -38.28 20.59 1.61
C LEU A 318 -38.63 21.91 2.31
N GLU A 319 -38.45 23.04 1.62
CA GLU A 319 -38.74 24.36 2.20
C GLU A 319 -40.21 24.54 2.60
N SER A 320 -41.12 23.79 1.98
CA SER A 320 -42.55 23.77 2.30
C SER A 320 -42.90 22.88 3.51
N CYS A 321 -41.95 22.14 4.06
CA CYS A 321 -42.14 21.24 5.19
C CYS A 321 -41.64 21.90 6.48
N ASP A 322 -42.44 21.79 7.54
CA ASP A 322 -42.12 22.31 8.87
C ASP A 322 -41.16 21.40 9.68
N GLY A 323 -40.74 20.27 9.12
CA GLY A 323 -39.88 19.29 9.79
C GLY A 323 -40.61 18.41 10.82
N SER A 324 -41.95 18.41 10.83
CA SER A 324 -42.73 17.59 11.77
C SER A 324 -42.69 16.11 11.38
N ASP A 325 -42.23 15.24 12.28
CA ASP A 325 -42.14 13.79 12.07
C ASP A 325 -43.49 13.16 11.69
N ASN A 326 -44.61 13.70 12.21
CA ASN A 326 -45.94 13.13 12.01
C ASN A 326 -46.61 13.53 10.68
N TYR A 327 -46.14 14.60 10.03
CA TYR A 327 -46.77 15.16 8.82
C TYR A 327 -45.79 15.34 7.65
N CYS A 328 -44.55 14.86 7.79
CA CYS A 328 -43.54 14.96 6.75
C CYS A 328 -43.89 14.08 5.53
N ARG A 329 -44.17 14.74 4.40
CA ARG A 329 -44.40 14.10 3.08
C ARG A 329 -43.27 14.35 2.08
N CYS A 330 -42.09 14.78 2.54
CA CYS A 330 -40.94 15.01 1.66
C CYS A 330 -40.49 13.76 0.89
N HIS A 331 -40.81 12.57 1.40
CA HIS A 331 -40.51 11.31 0.74
C HIS A 331 -41.40 11.03 -0.49
N GLU A 332 -42.58 11.64 -0.56
CA GLU A 332 -43.54 11.49 -1.68
C GLU A 332 -43.29 12.49 -2.81
N SER A 333 -42.55 13.57 -2.52
CA SER A 333 -42.20 14.60 -3.49
C SER A 333 -41.19 14.07 -4.51
N ASP A 334 -41.36 14.46 -5.76
CA ASP A 334 -40.38 14.18 -6.82
C ASP A 334 -39.04 14.92 -6.62
N MET A 335 -38.99 15.94 -5.74
CA MET A 335 -37.76 16.64 -5.37
C MET A 335 -37.21 16.15 -4.03
N VAL A 336 -35.89 15.99 -3.95
CA VAL A 336 -35.12 15.70 -2.73
C VAL A 336 -34.23 16.90 -2.40
N MET A 337 -34.25 17.34 -1.15
CA MET A 337 -33.36 18.38 -0.65
C MET A 337 -32.09 17.73 -0.09
N LEU A 338 -30.92 18.13 -0.58
CA LEU A 338 -29.63 17.74 -0.03
C LEU A 338 -29.05 18.90 0.79
N GLU A 339 -28.55 18.59 1.97
CA GLU A 339 -27.97 19.54 2.92
C GLU A 339 -26.52 19.19 3.26
N PHE A 340 -25.68 20.22 3.18
CA PHE A 340 -24.27 20.19 3.50
C PHE A 340 -24.04 21.08 4.73
N ASN A 341 -24.29 20.49 5.91
CA ASN A 341 -24.34 21.21 7.18
C ASN A 341 -22.98 21.74 7.67
N GLN A 342 -21.88 21.40 6.98
CA GLN A 342 -20.58 22.01 7.18
C GLN A 342 -20.52 23.50 6.75
N TYR A 343 -21.47 23.96 5.92
CA TYR A 343 -21.55 25.35 5.46
C TYR A 343 -22.58 26.17 6.24
N THR A 344 -22.31 27.48 6.42
CA THR A 344 -23.25 28.42 7.06
C THR A 344 -24.58 28.52 6.33
N ARG A 345 -25.64 28.94 7.04
CA ARG A 345 -27.02 29.04 6.52
C ARG A 345 -27.17 29.93 5.29
N GLY A 346 -26.30 30.93 5.11
CA GLY A 346 -26.29 31.83 3.97
C GLY A 346 -25.48 31.33 2.77
N SER A 347 -24.70 30.25 2.94
CA SER A 347 -23.85 29.74 1.87
C SER A 347 -24.66 29.08 0.77
N ARG A 348 -24.37 29.45 -0.48
CA ARG A 348 -24.95 28.83 -1.68
C ARG A 348 -24.63 27.33 -1.80
N TRP A 349 -23.57 26.87 -1.12
CA TRP A 349 -23.11 25.48 -1.13
C TRP A 349 -23.84 24.60 -0.11
N ARG A 350 -24.65 25.20 0.77
CA ARG A 350 -25.31 24.48 1.86
C ARG A 350 -26.45 23.59 1.39
N ARG A 351 -27.23 24.01 0.40
CA ARG A 351 -28.46 23.31 -0.01
C ARG A 351 -28.51 23.21 -1.53
N THR A 352 -28.86 22.02 -2.03
CA THR A 352 -29.18 21.80 -3.45
C THR A 352 -30.30 20.78 -3.60
N SER A 353 -31.19 21.00 -4.57
CA SER A 353 -32.35 20.15 -4.80
C SER A 353 -32.14 19.28 -6.02
N VAL A 354 -32.38 17.98 -5.90
CA VAL A 354 -32.28 17.02 -7.00
C VAL A 354 -33.62 16.35 -7.26
N HIS A 355 -33.90 16.04 -8.51
CA HIS A 355 -35.11 15.33 -8.88
C HIS A 355 -34.93 13.81 -8.67
N ARG A 356 -35.94 13.09 -8.17
CA ARG A 356 -35.85 11.64 -7.92
C ARG A 356 -35.81 10.83 -9.21
N LYS A 357 -36.48 11.33 -10.26
CA LYS A 357 -36.58 10.69 -11.58
C LYS A 357 -35.59 11.35 -12.53
N ASP A 358 -34.92 10.58 -13.36
CA ASP A 358 -34.07 11.09 -14.44
C ASP A 358 -32.89 12.01 -14.02
N HIS A 359 -32.48 12.00 -12.75
CA HIS A 359 -31.33 12.79 -12.32
C HIS A 359 -30.07 12.36 -13.06
N ARG A 360 -29.35 13.36 -13.55
CA ARG A 360 -28.07 13.23 -14.25
C ARG A 360 -27.09 14.22 -13.63
N GLU A 361 -25.88 14.25 -14.18
CA GLU A 361 -24.96 15.32 -13.86
C GLU A 361 -25.59 16.70 -14.15
N GLU A 362 -25.65 17.53 -13.12
CA GLU A 362 -26.11 18.91 -13.12
C GLU A 362 -24.95 19.83 -12.76
N GLY A 363 -25.11 21.14 -13.01
CA GLY A 363 -24.11 22.16 -12.67
C GLY A 363 -23.51 22.84 -13.88
N ASN A 364 -22.45 23.62 -13.65
CA ASN A 364 -21.84 24.50 -14.63
C ASN A 364 -20.35 24.76 -14.30
N GLU A 365 -19.62 25.43 -15.18
CA GLU A 365 -18.18 25.72 -14.99
C GLU A 365 -17.87 26.66 -13.80
N ALA A 366 -18.84 27.44 -13.33
CA ALA A 366 -18.66 28.34 -12.19
C ALA A 366 -18.82 27.62 -10.84
N ASP A 367 -19.77 26.69 -10.75
CA ASP A 367 -20.14 26.00 -9.51
C ASP A 367 -19.67 24.53 -9.46
N GLY A 368 -19.09 24.06 -10.57
CA GLY A 368 -18.78 22.66 -10.76
C GLY A 368 -20.01 21.84 -11.14
N PHE A 369 -19.76 20.55 -11.34
CA PHE A 369 -20.74 19.58 -11.76
C PHE A 369 -20.93 18.53 -10.66
N TYR A 370 -22.17 18.13 -10.40
CA TYR A 370 -22.52 17.13 -9.40
C TYR A 370 -23.59 16.18 -9.92
N GLY A 371 -23.70 14.97 -9.36
CA GLY A 371 -24.91 14.18 -9.61
C GLY A 371 -24.94 12.75 -9.06
N GLY A 372 -23.83 12.00 -9.13
CA GLY A 372 -23.83 10.61 -8.67
C GLY A 372 -24.06 10.56 -7.16
N ILE A 373 -25.18 9.99 -6.71
CA ILE A 373 -25.62 10.01 -5.30
C ILE A 373 -25.72 8.58 -4.77
N ARG A 374 -25.04 8.35 -3.65
CA ARG A 374 -25.03 7.10 -2.90
C ARG A 374 -25.64 7.33 -1.52
N LYS A 375 -26.56 6.45 -1.11
CA LYS A 375 -27.04 6.40 0.28
C LYS A 375 -26.04 5.64 1.16
N LEU A 376 -25.68 6.23 2.29
CA LEU A 376 -24.86 5.58 3.31
C LEU A 376 -25.74 4.74 4.22
N GLN A 377 -25.53 3.42 4.21
CA GLN A 377 -26.28 2.48 5.04
C GLN A 377 -25.49 2.03 6.28
N SER A 378 -24.16 2.03 6.19
CA SER A 378 -23.31 1.57 7.29
C SER A 378 -23.11 2.64 8.35
N ASN A 379 -23.40 2.29 9.61
CA ASN A 379 -23.10 3.14 10.76
C ASN A 379 -21.60 3.44 10.88
N ASP A 380 -20.73 2.54 10.42
CA ASP A 380 -19.28 2.74 10.46
C ASP A 380 -18.85 3.83 9.47
N GLU A 381 -19.42 3.84 8.26
CA GLU A 381 -19.16 4.89 7.26
C GLU A 381 -19.66 6.25 7.76
N ILE A 382 -20.87 6.30 8.32
CA ILE A 382 -21.45 7.53 8.88
C ILE A 382 -20.60 8.03 10.05
N SER A 383 -20.17 7.12 10.94
CA SER A 383 -19.30 7.46 12.07
C SER A 383 -17.96 7.99 11.61
N MET A 384 -17.42 7.46 10.50
CA MET A 384 -16.17 7.95 9.92
C MET A 384 -16.30 9.42 9.48
N TRP A 385 -17.37 9.75 8.75
CA TRP A 385 -17.64 11.13 8.36
C TRP A 385 -17.84 12.07 9.55
N ARG A 386 -18.51 11.60 10.60
CA ARG A 386 -18.69 12.39 11.84
C ARG A 386 -17.38 12.66 12.57
N GLN A 387 -16.42 11.74 12.54
CA GLN A 387 -15.09 11.95 13.12
C GLN A 387 -14.27 13.00 12.34
N LEU A 388 -14.53 13.10 11.04
CA LEU A 388 -13.89 14.07 10.14
C LEU A 388 -14.61 15.43 10.10
N TRP A 389 -15.63 15.61 10.92
CA TRP A 389 -16.43 16.83 10.96
C TRP A 389 -15.58 18.02 11.43
N PRO A 390 -15.69 19.19 10.78
CA PRO A 390 -14.93 20.36 11.18
C PRO A 390 -15.36 20.84 12.56
N ALA A 391 -14.39 21.33 13.35
CA ALA A 391 -14.66 21.88 14.68
C ALA A 391 -15.46 23.20 14.62
N GLU A 392 -15.40 23.92 13.50
CA GLU A 392 -16.06 25.21 13.28
C GLU A 392 -16.91 25.17 12.00
N VAL A 393 -18.05 25.87 12.01
CA VAL A 393 -18.93 26.03 10.84
C VAL A 393 -18.38 27.15 9.95
N LEU A 394 -18.22 26.89 8.66
CA LEU A 394 -17.54 27.82 7.75
C LEU A 394 -18.50 28.80 7.06
N GLU A 395 -18.08 30.06 7.00
CA GLU A 395 -18.77 31.15 6.26
C GLU A 395 -18.88 30.91 4.76
#